data_AF-A0A0M3K6V5-F1
#
_entry.id   AF-A0A0M3K6V5-F1
#
_cell.length_a   1.000
_cell.length_b   1.000
_cell.length_c   1.000
_cell.angle_alpha   90.00
_cell.angle_beta   90.00
_cell.angle_gamma   90.00
#
_symmetry.space_group_name_H-M   'P 1'
#
loop_
_entity.id
_entity.type
_entity.pdbx_description
1 polymer ?
#
loop_
_entity_poly.entity_id
_entity_poly.type
_entity_poly.pdbx_seq_one_letter_code
_entity_poly.pdbx_strand_id
1 'polypeptide(L)'
;MGINDKSSTASKKKNVQVVVRVRPLNEKEKGERSHLAIRTNGLAQTVSVKDRNAWKEFGPFDRVYSADSSQSTIYMDVVDPLVKEVIQGYNCTIFAYGQTGTGKTYTMEGEHDPNGQYTWQDDPQMGIIPRALMQIFNELDNQNVEEYSVRVSYVELYNEELNDLLNRSEQPQQRLRIYEDAVRKVMKSAALPNEYLGFGDHQWTGGSGGS
;
A
#
# COMPACT_ATOMS: atom_id res chain seq x y z
N MET A 1 38.52 -28.13 -21.09
CA MET A 1 37.30 -27.86 -21.88
C MET A 1 36.14 -28.39 -21.05
N GLY A 2 35.51 -27.61 -20.16
CA GLY A 2 34.73 -26.42 -20.45
C GLY A 2 33.27 -26.74 -20.10
N ILE A 3 32.96 -26.94 -18.82
CA ILE A 3 31.58 -27.02 -18.33
C ILE A 3 31.22 -25.62 -17.87
N ASN A 4 30.47 -24.91 -18.71
CA ASN A 4 29.91 -23.61 -18.41
C ASN A 4 28.40 -23.81 -18.32
N ASP A 5 27.88 -23.93 -17.10
CA ASP A 5 26.45 -23.76 -16.83
C ASP A 5 26.29 -22.68 -15.76
N LYS A 6 26.44 -21.43 -16.22
CA LYS A 6 25.84 -20.27 -15.56
C LYS A 6 24.46 -20.07 -16.19
N SER A 7 23.42 -20.45 -15.47
CA SER A 7 22.16 -19.67 -15.51
C SER A 7 21.52 -19.61 -14.13
N SER A 8 22.22 -18.97 -13.18
CA SER A 8 21.53 -18.25 -12.13
C SER A 8 20.73 -17.14 -12.82
N THR A 9 19.47 -17.40 -13.15
CA THR A 9 18.52 -16.37 -13.58
C THR A 9 18.31 -15.43 -12.41
N ALA A 10 19.20 -14.45 -12.28
CA ALA A 10 18.94 -13.25 -11.52
C ALA A 10 17.65 -12.66 -12.09
N SER A 11 16.57 -12.71 -11.33
CA SER A 11 15.30 -12.11 -11.72
C SER A 11 15.60 -10.65 -12.03
N LYS A 12 15.37 -10.23 -13.28
CA LYS A 12 15.49 -8.81 -13.65
C LYS A 12 14.65 -7.99 -12.67
N LYS A 13 15.30 -7.19 -11.84
CA LYS A 13 14.64 -6.26 -10.92
C LYS A 13 13.78 -5.32 -11.75
N LYS A 14 12.46 -5.46 -11.69
CA LYS A 14 11.51 -4.58 -12.38
C LYS A 14 11.21 -3.40 -11.47
N ASN A 15 11.35 -2.19 -11.99
CA ASN A 15 11.09 -0.96 -11.24
C ASN A 15 9.60 -0.64 -11.10
N VAL A 16 8.75 -1.29 -11.91
CA VAL A 16 7.29 -1.15 -11.87
C VAL A 16 6.69 -2.54 -11.96
N GLN A 17 5.72 -2.82 -11.09
CA GLN A 17 4.92 -4.03 -11.10
C GLN A 17 3.44 -3.69 -11.24
N VAL A 18 2.74 -4.37 -12.14
CA VAL A 18 1.31 -4.23 -12.35
C VAL A 18 0.60 -5.47 -11.80
N VAL A 19 -0.16 -5.26 -10.73
CA VAL A 19 -0.93 -6.30 -10.03
C VAL A 19 -2.41 -6.04 -10.21
N VAL A 20 -3.17 -7.09 -10.54
CA VAL A 20 -4.63 -7.03 -10.66
C VAL A 20 -5.27 -7.83 -9.54
N ARG A 21 -6.22 -7.20 -8.83
CA ARG A 21 -7.06 -7.87 -7.82
C ARG A 21 -8.52 -7.81 -8.21
N VAL A 22 -9.16 -8.97 -8.28
CA VAL A 22 -10.61 -9.07 -8.46
C VAL A 22 -11.27 -9.13 -7.09
N ARG A 23 -12.24 -8.24 -6.82
CA ARG A 23 -13.02 -8.30 -5.57
C ARG A 23 -14.10 -9.39 -5.63
N PRO A 24 -14.49 -9.98 -4.48
CA PRO A 24 -15.70 -10.79 -4.42
C PRO A 24 -16.96 -9.96 -4.68
N LEU A 25 -18.04 -10.64 -5.01
CA LEU A 25 -19.38 -10.05 -5.06
C LEU A 25 -19.79 -9.59 -3.66
N ASN A 26 -20.41 -8.42 -3.55
CA ASN A 26 -20.97 -7.94 -2.30
C ASN A 26 -22.33 -8.61 -2.00
N GLU A 27 -22.85 -8.43 -0.79
CA GLU A 27 -24.10 -9.08 -0.36
C GLU A 27 -25.32 -8.69 -1.20
N LYS A 28 -25.37 -7.44 -1.70
CA LYS A 28 -26.44 -6.99 -2.59
C LYS A 28 -26.39 -7.73 -3.94
N GLU A 29 -25.21 -7.83 -4.54
CA GLU A 29 -24.98 -8.54 -5.81
C GLU A 29 -25.29 -10.04 -5.69
N LYS A 30 -24.92 -10.66 -4.55
CA LYS A 30 -25.28 -12.04 -4.24
C LYS A 30 -26.79 -12.22 -4.11
N GLY A 31 -27.46 -11.31 -3.39
CA GLY A 31 -28.93 -11.30 -3.24
C GLY A 31 -29.67 -11.15 -4.56
N GLU A 32 -29.13 -10.37 -5.49
CA GLU A 32 -29.63 -10.18 -6.85
C GLU A 32 -29.27 -11.35 -7.80
N ARG A 33 -28.56 -12.38 -7.31
CA ARG A 33 -28.05 -13.51 -8.10
C ARG A 33 -27.18 -13.07 -9.27
N SER A 34 -26.46 -11.97 -9.11
CA SER A 34 -25.49 -11.49 -10.10
C SER A 34 -24.36 -12.50 -10.27
N HIS A 35 -23.83 -12.58 -11.49
CA HIS A 35 -22.67 -13.42 -11.80
C HIS A 35 -21.43 -12.54 -11.97
N LEU A 36 -20.29 -13.05 -11.50
CA LEU A 36 -19.00 -12.39 -11.73
C LEU A 36 -18.70 -12.36 -13.24
N ALA A 37 -18.61 -11.16 -13.81
CA ALA A 37 -18.29 -10.95 -15.23
C ALA A 37 -16.77 -11.01 -15.51
N ILE A 38 -15.99 -11.51 -14.56
CA ILE A 38 -14.53 -11.55 -14.59
C ILE A 38 -14.07 -12.99 -14.32
N ARG A 39 -13.11 -13.47 -15.11
CA ARG A 39 -12.37 -14.70 -14.87
C ARG A 39 -10.90 -14.37 -14.68
N THR A 40 -10.22 -15.12 -13.82
CA THR A 40 -8.78 -14.98 -13.59
C THR A 40 -8.08 -16.26 -13.97
N ASN A 41 -6.87 -16.13 -14.50
CA ASN A 41 -5.96 -17.24 -14.73
C ASN A 41 -4.63 -16.92 -14.04
N GLY A 42 -4.44 -17.46 -12.83
CA GLY A 42 -3.24 -17.20 -12.03
C GLY A 42 -1.96 -17.81 -12.61
N LEU A 43 -2.06 -18.83 -13.48
CA LEU A 43 -0.88 -19.40 -14.15
C LEU A 43 -0.42 -18.52 -15.30
N ALA A 44 -1.35 -18.04 -16.13
CA ALA A 44 -1.06 -17.14 -17.24
C ALA A 44 -0.91 -15.67 -16.80
N GLN A 45 -1.26 -15.36 -15.55
CA GLN A 45 -1.38 -13.99 -15.04
C GLN A 45 -2.29 -13.11 -15.92
N THR A 46 -3.41 -13.66 -16.36
CA THR A 46 -4.40 -12.96 -17.20
C THR A 46 -5.74 -12.80 -16.51
N VAL A 47 -6.50 -11.80 -16.95
CA VAL A 47 -7.88 -11.57 -16.55
C VAL A 47 -8.75 -11.52 -17.79
N SER A 48 -9.86 -12.25 -17.80
CA SER A 48 -10.86 -12.19 -18.88
C SER A 48 -12.11 -11.46 -18.40
N VAL A 49 -12.59 -10.50 -19.18
CA VAL A 49 -13.83 -9.75 -18.92
C VAL A 49 -14.90 -10.19 -19.92
N LYS A 50 -16.11 -10.41 -19.44
CA LYS A 50 -17.26 -10.73 -20.30
C LYS A 50 -17.77 -9.47 -20.99
N ASP A 51 -17.72 -9.45 -22.32
CA ASP A 51 -18.30 -8.41 -23.15
C ASP A 51 -19.35 -9.04 -24.09
N ARG A 52 -20.63 -8.72 -23.86
CA ARG A 52 -21.79 -9.33 -24.53
C ARG A 52 -21.72 -10.86 -24.48
N ASN A 53 -21.34 -11.49 -25.59
CA ASN A 53 -21.26 -12.95 -25.77
C ASN A 53 -19.81 -13.46 -25.93
N ALA A 54 -18.81 -12.60 -25.75
CA ALA A 54 -17.40 -12.94 -25.88
C ALA A 54 -16.64 -12.67 -24.57
N TRP A 55 -15.57 -13.43 -24.35
CA TRP A 55 -14.60 -13.15 -23.30
C TRP A 55 -13.41 -12.46 -23.92
N LYS A 56 -13.06 -11.27 -23.41
CA LYS A 56 -11.86 -10.55 -23.81
C LYS A 56 -10.80 -10.71 -22.72
N GLU A 57 -9.66 -11.28 -23.09
CA GLU A 57 -8.53 -11.49 -22.18
C GLU A 57 -7.58 -10.29 -22.18
N PHE A 58 -7.03 -9.99 -21.01
CA PHE A 58 -6.04 -8.95 -20.76
C PHE A 58 -4.87 -9.54 -19.97
N GLY A 59 -3.65 -9.10 -20.28
CA GLY A 59 -2.42 -9.56 -19.65
C GLY A 59 -1.35 -10.00 -20.67
N PRO A 60 -0.28 -10.68 -20.22
CA PRO A 60 -0.01 -11.03 -18.83
C PRO A 60 0.31 -9.81 -17.95
N PHE A 61 -0.12 -9.86 -16.71
CA PHE A 61 0.28 -8.93 -15.65
C PHE A 61 1.42 -9.53 -14.81
N ASP A 62 1.99 -8.77 -13.88
CA ASP A 62 3.00 -9.33 -12.97
C ASP A 62 2.35 -10.30 -11.98
N ARG A 63 1.15 -9.97 -11.48
CA ARG A 63 0.32 -10.84 -10.63
C ARG A 63 -1.18 -10.60 -10.84
N VAL A 64 -1.98 -11.65 -10.71
CA VAL A 64 -3.44 -11.65 -10.79
C VAL A 64 -4.02 -12.42 -9.61
N TYR A 65 -4.84 -11.73 -8.83
CA TYR A 65 -5.54 -12.27 -7.66
C TYR A 65 -7.03 -12.42 -7.95
N SER A 66 -7.56 -13.61 -7.67
CA SER A 66 -8.99 -13.92 -7.80
C SER A 66 -9.81 -13.30 -6.66
N ALA A 67 -11.13 -13.42 -6.77
CA ALA A 67 -12.08 -13.01 -5.73
C ALA A 67 -11.85 -13.70 -4.37
N ASP A 68 -11.17 -14.85 -4.36
CA ASP A 68 -10.89 -15.65 -3.16
C ASP A 68 -9.56 -15.27 -2.50
N SER A 69 -8.80 -14.34 -3.09
CA SER A 69 -7.50 -13.93 -2.57
C SER A 69 -7.65 -12.99 -1.36
N SER A 70 -7.00 -13.37 -0.25
CA SER A 70 -7.04 -12.60 1.00
C SER A 70 -6.16 -11.35 0.98
N GLN A 71 -6.43 -10.41 1.88
CA GLN A 71 -5.57 -9.24 2.15
C GLN A 71 -4.14 -9.69 2.48
N SER A 72 -4.00 -10.70 3.34
CA SER A 72 -2.71 -11.22 3.80
C SER A 72 -1.88 -11.81 2.66
N THR A 73 -2.49 -12.56 1.75
CA THR A 73 -1.80 -13.14 0.59
C THR A 73 -1.23 -12.05 -0.31
N ILE A 74 -2.05 -11.05 -0.64
CA ILE A 74 -1.62 -9.91 -1.47
C ILE A 74 -0.50 -9.13 -0.78
N TYR A 75 -0.62 -8.90 0.53
CA TYR A 75 0.40 -8.22 1.32
C TYR A 75 1.73 -8.97 1.29
N MET A 76 1.74 -10.27 1.59
CA MET A 76 2.95 -11.09 1.62
C MET A 76 3.66 -11.16 0.26
N ASP A 77 2.89 -11.26 -0.82
CA ASP A 77 3.46 -11.42 -2.16
C ASP A 77 3.98 -10.12 -2.78
N VAL A 78 3.36 -8.98 -2.44
CA VAL A 78 3.56 -7.69 -3.11
C VAL A 78 4.21 -6.66 -2.21
N VAL A 79 3.80 -6.56 -0.95
CA VAL A 79 4.16 -5.44 -0.06
C VAL A 79 5.30 -5.80 0.89
N ASP A 80 5.32 -7.01 1.45
CA ASP A 80 6.43 -7.50 2.28
C ASP A 80 7.82 -7.27 1.65
N PRO A 81 8.07 -7.62 0.37
CA PRO A 81 9.37 -7.32 -0.24
C PRO A 81 9.65 -5.82 -0.37
N LEU A 82 8.62 -4.98 -0.57
CA LEU A 82 8.78 -3.53 -0.65
C LEU A 82 9.13 -2.91 0.71
N VAL A 83 8.54 -3.41 1.81
CA VAL A 83 8.90 -2.97 3.16
C VAL A 83 10.37 -3.26 3.45
N LYS A 84 10.87 -4.44 3.05
CA LYS A 84 12.29 -4.80 3.16
C LYS A 84 13.18 -3.85 2.35
N GLU A 85 12.75 -3.41 1.17
CA GLU A 85 13.47 -2.39 0.39
C GLU A 85 13.45 -1.01 1.07
N VAL A 86 12.31 -0.60 1.66
CA VAL A 86 12.22 0.67 2.41
C VAL A 86 13.21 0.70 3.57
N ILE A 87 13.32 -0.40 4.32
CA ILE A 87 14.25 -0.50 5.44
C ILE A 87 15.72 -0.44 4.96
N GLN A 88 16.01 -0.88 3.74
CA GLN A 88 17.32 -0.73 3.09
C GLN A 88 17.55 0.69 2.51
N GLY A 89 16.60 1.62 2.67
CA GLY A 89 16.71 3.00 2.22
C GLY A 89 16.21 3.26 0.80
N TYR A 90 15.44 2.35 0.20
CA TYR A 90 14.84 2.56 -1.12
C TYR A 90 13.45 3.22 -1.03
N ASN A 91 13.14 4.08 -1.99
CA ASN A 91 11.80 4.66 -2.11
C ASN A 91 10.85 3.69 -2.83
N CYS A 92 9.78 3.30 -2.14
CA CYS A 92 8.71 2.47 -2.70
C CYS A 92 7.41 3.28 -2.81
N THR A 93 6.58 3.00 -3.82
CA THR A 93 5.29 3.65 -4.00
C THR A 93 4.28 2.65 -4.52
N ILE A 94 3.10 2.61 -3.89
CA ILE A 94 2.00 1.72 -4.25
C ILE A 94 0.82 2.58 -4.69
N PHE A 95 0.26 2.27 -5.86
CA PHE A 95 -0.97 2.88 -6.35
C PHE A 95 -2.10 1.85 -6.34
N ALA A 96 -3.24 2.21 -5.76
CA ALA A 96 -4.49 1.48 -5.94
C ALA A 96 -5.35 2.21 -6.99
N TYR A 97 -5.64 1.55 -8.11
CA TYR A 97 -6.41 2.13 -9.21
C TYR A 97 -7.61 1.24 -9.58
N GLY A 98 -8.72 1.89 -9.96
CA GLY A 98 -9.97 1.21 -10.31
C GLY A 98 -11.19 2.10 -10.10
N GLN A 99 -12.35 1.67 -10.59
CA GLN A 99 -13.62 2.38 -10.42
C GLN A 99 -14.04 2.48 -8.94
N THR A 100 -14.91 3.42 -8.58
CA THR A 100 -15.57 3.46 -7.26
C THR A 100 -16.25 2.12 -6.94
N GLY A 101 -16.12 1.64 -5.70
CA GLY A 101 -16.70 0.37 -5.28
C GLY A 101 -15.95 -0.89 -5.73
N THR A 102 -14.74 -0.77 -6.28
CA THR A 102 -13.89 -1.93 -6.67
C THR A 102 -12.97 -2.44 -5.56
N GLY A 103 -13.02 -1.84 -4.37
CA GLY A 103 -12.23 -2.30 -3.22
C GLY A 103 -10.84 -1.66 -3.08
N LYS A 104 -10.60 -0.49 -3.69
CA LYS A 104 -9.34 0.27 -3.50
C LYS A 104 -9.08 0.58 -2.02
N THR A 105 -10.01 1.25 -1.35
CA THR A 105 -9.95 1.59 0.07
C THR A 105 -9.85 0.34 0.94
N TYR A 106 -10.67 -0.67 0.66
CA TYR A 106 -10.57 -1.98 1.34
C TYR A 106 -9.17 -2.59 1.21
N THR A 107 -8.52 -2.51 0.05
CA THR A 107 -7.16 -3.04 -0.12
C THR A 107 -6.12 -2.25 0.67
N MET A 108 -6.21 -0.91 0.62
CA MET A 108 -5.22 -0.03 1.23
C MET A 108 -5.37 0.08 2.75
N GLU A 109 -6.60 0.27 3.25
CA GLU A 109 -6.89 0.50 4.67
C GLU A 109 -7.40 -0.78 5.35
N GLY A 110 -8.24 -1.55 4.65
CA GLY A 110 -8.94 -2.69 5.24
C GLY A 110 -10.19 -2.29 6.00
N GLU A 111 -10.73 -3.22 6.78
CA GLU A 111 -11.73 -2.92 7.79
C GLU A 111 -11.04 -2.81 9.15
N HIS A 112 -11.52 -1.89 9.98
CA HIS A 112 -11.03 -1.75 11.35
C HIS A 112 -11.73 -2.78 12.23
N ASP A 113 -10.97 -3.67 12.89
CA ASP A 113 -11.51 -4.53 13.93
C ASP A 113 -11.91 -3.67 15.16
N PRO A 114 -13.21 -3.42 15.39
CA PRO A 114 -13.66 -2.55 16.48
C PRO A 114 -13.42 -3.19 17.86
N ASN A 115 -13.14 -4.49 17.93
CA ASN A 115 -13.04 -5.24 19.17
C ASN A 115 -11.59 -5.57 19.55
N GLY A 116 -10.60 -5.25 18.69
CA GLY A 116 -9.18 -5.55 18.92
C GLY A 116 -8.90 -7.04 19.15
N GLN A 117 -9.71 -7.92 18.55
CA GLN A 117 -9.60 -9.37 18.66
C GLN A 117 -8.40 -9.93 17.88
N TYR A 118 -8.00 -9.24 16.81
CA TYR A 118 -6.93 -9.71 15.94
C TYR A 118 -5.64 -8.92 16.11
N THR A 119 -4.51 -9.62 15.99
CA THR A 119 -3.21 -8.96 15.82
C THR A 119 -3.08 -8.42 14.39
N TRP A 120 -2.10 -7.56 14.14
CA TRP A 120 -1.86 -7.01 12.81
C TRP A 120 -1.44 -8.06 11.76
N GLN A 121 -0.90 -9.20 12.20
CA GLN A 121 -0.58 -10.33 11.32
C GLN A 121 -1.85 -11.13 11.01
N ASP A 122 -2.69 -11.34 12.02
CA ASP A 122 -3.78 -12.32 11.98
C ASP A 122 -5.12 -11.75 11.53
N ASP A 123 -5.31 -10.43 11.56
CA ASP A 123 -6.55 -9.80 11.13
C ASP A 123 -6.75 -10.05 9.64
N PRO A 124 -7.77 -10.81 9.19
CA PRO A 124 -7.98 -11.10 7.78
C PRO A 124 -8.43 -9.87 6.97
N GLN A 125 -8.99 -8.85 7.63
CA GLN A 125 -9.55 -7.65 7.01
C GLN A 125 -8.54 -6.50 6.90
N MET A 126 -7.51 -6.50 7.75
CA MET A 126 -6.51 -5.42 7.78
C MET A 126 -5.83 -5.22 6.42
N GLY A 127 -5.74 -3.96 5.98
CA GLY A 127 -5.20 -3.57 4.68
C GLY A 127 -3.68 -3.33 4.67
N ILE A 128 -3.20 -2.82 3.54
CA ILE A 128 -1.78 -2.59 3.27
C ILE A 128 -1.15 -1.59 4.24
N ILE A 129 -1.77 -0.42 4.44
CA ILE A 129 -1.23 0.70 5.24
C ILE A 129 -0.96 0.26 6.69
N PRO A 130 -1.96 -0.23 7.46
CA PRO A 130 -1.72 -0.62 8.85
C PRO A 130 -0.71 -1.78 8.96
N ARG A 131 -0.73 -2.78 8.07
CA ARG A 131 0.26 -3.87 8.08
C ARG A 131 1.67 -3.38 7.80
N ALA A 132 1.84 -2.50 6.81
CA ALA A 132 3.14 -1.96 6.43
C ALA A 132 3.77 -1.16 7.58
N LEU A 133 2.98 -0.31 8.25
CA LEU A 133 3.44 0.44 9.42
C LEU A 133 3.90 -0.50 10.53
N MET A 134 3.11 -1.51 10.87
CA MET A 134 3.47 -2.48 11.93
C MET A 134 4.72 -3.29 11.56
N GLN A 135 4.83 -3.74 10.31
CA GLN A 135 6.01 -4.46 9.84
C GLN A 135 7.26 -3.59 9.88
N ILE A 136 7.17 -2.30 9.50
CA ILE A 136 8.30 -1.36 9.56
C ILE A 136 8.81 -1.25 11.00
N PHE A 137 7.94 -1.03 11.98
CA PHE A 137 8.36 -0.95 13.38
C PHE A 137 8.98 -2.26 13.87
N ASN A 138 8.36 -3.40 13.58
CA ASN A 138 8.90 -4.70 13.95
C ASN A 138 10.28 -4.98 13.32
N GLU A 139 10.50 -4.58 12.06
CA GLU A 139 11.80 -4.74 11.41
C GLU A 139 12.88 -3.85 12.03
N LEU A 140 12.53 -2.60 12.40
CA LEU A 140 13.44 -1.67 13.07
C LEU A 140 13.83 -2.18 14.47
N ASP A 141 12.87 -2.71 15.23
CA ASP A 141 13.13 -3.34 16.54
C ASP A 141 14.08 -4.55 16.42
N ASN A 142 13.90 -5.37 15.38
CA ASN A 142 14.70 -6.59 15.18
C ASN A 142 16.13 -6.32 14.66
N GLN A 143 16.38 -5.18 14.01
CA GLN A 143 17.69 -4.86 13.47
C GLN A 143 18.70 -4.34 14.52
N ASN A 144 18.31 -4.26 15.81
CA ASN A 144 19.11 -3.67 16.88
C ASN A 144 19.68 -2.29 16.51
N VAL A 145 18.92 -1.50 15.75
CA VAL A 145 19.31 -0.14 15.39
C VAL A 145 19.25 0.71 16.67
N GLU A 146 20.37 1.34 17.04
CA GLU A 146 20.46 2.12 18.27
C GLU A 146 19.50 3.31 18.30
N GLU A 147 19.26 3.94 17.14
CA GLU A 147 18.35 5.07 17.01
C GLU A 147 17.74 5.14 15.60
N TYR A 148 16.42 5.31 15.52
CA TYR A 148 15.72 5.59 14.28
C TYR A 148 14.62 6.64 14.50
N SER A 149 14.27 7.37 13.43
CA SER A 149 13.16 8.32 13.42
C SER A 149 12.24 8.00 12.26
N VAL A 150 10.99 7.65 12.56
CA VAL A 150 9.93 7.47 11.56
C VAL A 150 9.07 8.72 11.52
N ARG A 151 8.74 9.18 10.31
CA ARG A 151 7.78 10.27 10.09
C ARG A 151 6.66 9.77 9.20
N VAL A 152 5.42 10.11 9.56
CA VAL A 152 4.22 9.73 8.82
C VAL A 152 3.44 10.98 8.49
N SER A 153 3.03 11.12 7.24
CA SER A 153 2.07 12.13 6.80
C SER A 153 0.86 11.43 6.18
N TYR A 154 -0.33 11.97 6.42
CA TYR A 154 -1.55 11.46 5.79
C TYR A 154 -2.33 12.64 5.21
N VAL A 155 -2.44 12.67 3.89
CA VAL A 155 -2.93 13.83 3.14
C VAL A 155 -3.98 13.37 2.14
N GLU A 156 -5.08 14.12 2.07
CA GLU A 156 -6.11 13.99 1.04
C GLU A 156 -5.95 15.10 0.01
N LEU A 157 -6.05 14.75 -1.28
CA LEU A 157 -6.21 15.71 -2.37
C LEU A 157 -7.66 15.63 -2.86
N TYR A 158 -8.43 16.66 -2.57
CA TYR A 158 -9.83 16.76 -2.97
C TYR A 158 -10.09 18.10 -3.65
N ASN A 159 -10.63 18.07 -4.87
CA ASN A 159 -10.91 19.27 -5.65
C ASN A 159 -9.68 20.22 -5.79
N GLU A 160 -8.51 19.65 -6.08
CA GLU A 160 -7.22 20.37 -6.16
C GLU A 160 -6.76 21.04 -4.84
N GLU A 161 -7.44 20.78 -3.72
CA GLU A 161 -7.05 21.26 -2.39
C GLU A 161 -6.45 20.11 -1.56
N LEU A 162 -5.34 20.38 -0.87
CA LEU A 162 -4.67 19.43 0.02
C LEU A 162 -5.16 19.61 1.46
N ASN A 163 -5.65 18.53 2.06
CA ASN A 163 -6.10 18.46 3.45
C ASN A 163 -5.18 17.55 4.26
N ASP A 164 -4.65 18.05 5.38
CA ASP A 164 -3.92 17.23 6.35
C ASP A 164 -4.92 16.41 7.20
N LEU A 165 -4.87 15.09 7.07
CA LEU A 165 -5.76 14.17 7.78
C LEU A 165 -5.28 13.85 9.20
N LEU A 166 -4.04 14.20 9.57
CA LEU A 166 -3.52 14.02 10.93
C LEU A 166 -3.75 15.25 11.81
N ASN A 167 -4.00 16.42 11.21
CA ASN A 167 -4.28 17.63 11.96
C ASN A 167 -5.71 17.62 12.53
N ARG A 168 -5.82 17.31 13.82
CA ARG A 168 -7.09 17.28 14.58
C ARG A 168 -7.47 18.63 15.21
N SER A 169 -6.76 19.72 14.92
CA SER A 169 -7.04 21.02 15.55
C SER A 169 -8.41 21.55 15.14
N GLU A 170 -9.20 22.02 16.11
CA GLU A 170 -10.47 22.74 15.87
C GLU A 170 -10.26 24.13 15.23
N GLN A 171 -9.01 24.57 15.08
CA GLN A 171 -8.67 25.80 14.38
C GLN A 171 -8.84 25.59 12.86
N PRO A 172 -9.19 26.65 12.10
CA PRO A 172 -9.28 26.55 10.64
C PRO A 172 -7.96 25.98 10.09
N GLN A 173 -8.04 24.84 9.39
CA GLN A 173 -6.87 24.18 8.82
C GLN A 173 -6.07 25.19 7.99
N GLN A 174 -4.79 25.37 8.33
CA GLN A 174 -3.89 26.06 7.42
C GLN A 174 -3.77 25.22 6.15
N ARG A 175 -4.20 25.77 5.03
CA ARG A 175 -4.20 25.08 3.74
C ARG A 175 -2.78 24.67 3.37
N LEU A 176 -2.58 23.37 3.14
CA LEU A 176 -1.33 22.86 2.59
C LEU A 176 -1.16 23.42 1.18
N ARG A 177 -0.01 24.05 0.92
CA ARG A 177 0.34 24.55 -0.41
C ARG A 177 1.38 23.65 -1.04
N ILE A 178 1.24 23.37 -2.34
CA ILE A 178 2.22 22.63 -3.12
C ILE A 178 3.31 23.60 -3.56
N TYR A 179 4.54 23.31 -3.16
CA TYR A 179 5.72 24.02 -3.63
C TYR A 179 6.61 23.09 -4.43
N GLU A 180 7.13 23.58 -5.55
CA GLU A 180 8.18 22.93 -6.32
C GLU A 180 9.54 23.44 -5.83
N ASP A 181 10.36 22.54 -5.29
CA ASP A 181 11.72 22.86 -4.89
C ASP A 181 12.64 22.69 -6.12
N ALA A 182 13.20 23.79 -6.62
CA ALA A 182 14.00 23.79 -7.85
C ALA A 182 15.30 22.96 -7.75
N VAL A 183 15.75 22.61 -6.54
CA VAL A 183 17.00 21.87 -6.28
C VAL A 183 16.76 20.36 -6.17
N ARG A 184 15.58 19.96 -5.70
CA ARG A 184 15.15 18.56 -5.57
C ARG A 184 13.73 18.53 -6.11
N LYS A 185 13.49 18.00 -7.32
CA LYS A 185 12.17 17.85 -7.98
C LYS A 185 11.18 17.02 -7.14
N VAL A 186 10.81 17.50 -5.96
CA VAL A 186 9.99 16.87 -4.94
C VAL A 186 8.99 17.93 -4.52
N MET A 187 7.71 17.60 -4.65
CA MET A 187 6.63 18.44 -4.18
C MET A 187 6.63 18.41 -2.64
N LYS A 188 6.70 19.58 -2.01
CA LYS A 188 6.55 19.72 -0.56
C LYS A 188 5.21 20.36 -0.27
N SER A 189 4.47 19.79 0.68
CA SER A 189 3.35 20.47 1.34
C SER A 189 3.84 21.07 2.65
N ALA A 190 3.72 22.39 2.82
CA ALA A 190 4.12 23.07 4.05
C ALA A 190 3.08 24.10 4.48
N ALA A 191 2.88 24.24 5.79
CA ALA A 191 2.31 25.42 6.42
C ALA A 191 3.29 26.61 6.24
N LEU A 192 2.77 27.84 6.07
CA LEU A 192 3.58 29.03 5.75
C LEU A 192 4.68 29.32 6.79
N PRO A 193 5.79 29.97 6.39
CA PRO A 193 6.94 30.15 7.26
C PRO A 193 6.71 31.33 8.21
N ASN A 194 6.46 31.03 9.47
CA ASN A 194 6.94 31.83 10.58
C ASN A 194 7.06 30.92 11.79
N GLU A 195 8.31 30.68 12.19
CA GLU A 195 8.79 30.20 13.48
C GLU A 195 8.06 29.00 14.14
N TYR A 196 8.86 28.00 14.50
CA TYR A 196 8.49 26.70 15.08
C TYR A 196 8.03 25.65 14.07
N LEU A 197 9.01 24.86 13.61
CA LEU A 197 8.83 23.52 13.09
C LEU A 197 8.15 22.67 14.17
N GLY A 198 6.83 22.64 14.14
CA GLY A 198 5.99 21.64 14.76
C GLY A 198 5.05 21.11 13.69
N PHE A 199 5.54 20.23 12.83
CA PHE A 199 4.64 19.28 12.19
C PHE A 199 3.99 18.48 13.33
N GLY A 200 2.78 17.95 13.10
CA GLY A 200 2.21 16.90 13.96
C GLY A 200 3.01 15.60 13.87
N ASP A 201 4.34 15.69 13.98
CA ASP A 201 5.30 14.60 14.09
C ASP A 201 4.95 13.88 15.40
N HIS A 202 4.19 12.80 15.31
CA HIS A 202 4.28 11.75 16.32
C HIS A 202 5.64 11.06 16.09
N GLN A 203 6.68 11.69 16.61
CA GLN A 203 8.01 11.13 16.67
C GLN A 203 8.00 10.08 17.78
N TRP A 204 7.98 8.81 17.40
CA TRP A 204 8.16 7.72 18.36
C TRP A 204 9.66 7.49 18.54
N THR A 205 10.18 7.79 19.73
CA THR A 205 11.55 7.50 20.12
C THR A 205 11.54 6.31 21.08
N GLY A 206 12.03 5.16 20.62
CA GLY A 206 12.24 3.98 21.46
C GLY A 206 13.70 3.92 21.90
N GLY A 207 13.96 3.97 23.21
CA GLY A 207 15.27 3.73 23.78
C GLY A 207 15.16 2.69 24.90
N SER A 208 15.83 1.56 24.76
CA SER A 208 15.94 0.56 25.83
C SER A 208 16.79 1.14 26.96
N GLY A 209 16.14 1.56 28.04
CA GLY A 209 16.80 1.86 29.30
C GLY A 209 17.49 0.60 29.83
N GLY A 210 18.81 0.60 29.79
CA GLY A 210 19.63 -0.43 30.41
C GLY A 210 19.40 -0.48 31.92
N SER A 211 19.35 -1.70 32.45
CA SER A 211 19.62 -2.02 33.85
C SER A 211 20.77 -3.01 33.89
#